data_AF-A0A1N7G0K7-F1
#
_entry.id   AF-A0A1N7G0K7-F1
#
_cell.length_a   1.000
_cell.length_b   1.000
_cell.length_c   1.000
_cell.angle_alpha   90.00
_cell.angle_beta   90.00
_cell.angle_gamma   90.00
#
_symmetry.space_group_name_H-M   'P 1'
#
loop_
_entity.id
_entity.type
_entity.pdbx_description
1 polymer ?
#
loop_
_entity_poly.entity_id
_entity_poly.type
_entity_poly.pdbx_seq_one_letter_code
_entity_poly.pdbx_strand_id
1 'polypeptide(L)'
;MSDSNSNSNPESEPTSPQRKRGTPGLGSPDTISALVIVDADTGQAFEYRGPHTFRREGPDWEADIPIGLHSRGGISNDAAANISERTGDIALAYLDTSVHTSGVIDAANVVEGKVTIRVDDPAHIGSDDLETTIDRSEVHK
;
A
#
# COMPACT_ATOMS: atom_id res chain seq x y z
N MET A 1 69.94 -8.83 7.28
CA MET A 1 69.20 -10.05 7.67
C MET A 1 67.79 -9.64 7.98
N SER A 2 66.85 -10.46 7.54
CA SER A 2 65.47 -10.17 7.19
C SER A 2 64.49 -10.22 8.37
N ASP A 3 63.27 -9.73 8.08
CA ASP A 3 61.96 -10.07 8.67
C ASP A 3 61.66 -9.55 10.11
N SER A 4 60.44 -9.16 10.52
CA SER A 4 59.11 -9.38 9.95
C SER A 4 58.12 -8.24 10.27
N ASN A 5 57.16 -8.15 9.35
CA ASN A 5 55.88 -7.47 9.35
C ASN A 5 54.95 -7.89 10.52
N SER A 6 54.19 -6.97 11.11
CA SER A 6 52.94 -7.28 11.85
C SER A 6 52.01 -6.08 11.85
N ASN A 7 51.25 -5.99 10.77
CA ASN A 7 50.08 -5.13 10.62
C ASN A 7 48.93 -5.75 11.43
N SER A 8 48.55 -5.13 12.56
CA SER A 8 47.38 -5.56 13.34
C SER A 8 46.21 -4.65 13.01
N ASN A 9 45.30 -5.19 12.21
CA ASN A 9 44.04 -4.60 11.81
C ASN A 9 43.01 -4.87 12.92
N PRO A 10 42.47 -3.86 13.64
CA PRO A 10 41.34 -4.11 14.52
C PRO A 10 40.04 -4.11 13.71
N GLU A 11 39.43 -5.30 13.65
CA GLU A 11 37.99 -5.58 13.63
C GLU A 11 37.09 -4.55 12.94
N SER A 12 36.74 -4.84 11.68
CA SER A 12 35.54 -4.30 11.04
C SER A 12 34.32 -4.88 11.75
N GLU A 13 33.71 -4.11 12.65
CA GLU A 13 32.33 -4.37 13.10
C GLU A 13 31.40 -4.44 11.87
N PRO A 14 30.42 -5.36 11.82
CA PRO A 14 29.38 -5.29 10.81
C PRO A 14 28.55 -4.04 11.09
N THR A 15 28.83 -2.97 10.34
CA THR A 15 27.93 -1.83 10.24
C THR A 15 26.61 -2.36 9.69
N SER A 16 25.68 -2.64 10.60
CA SER A 16 24.28 -2.82 10.27
C SER A 16 23.89 -1.65 9.37
N PRO A 17 23.27 -1.88 8.20
CA PRO A 17 22.83 -0.77 7.38
C PRO A 17 21.85 0.03 8.23
N GLN A 18 22.30 1.19 8.72
CA GLN A 18 21.43 2.22 9.26
C GLN A 18 20.41 2.47 8.15
N ARG A 19 19.19 1.97 8.33
CA ARG A 19 18.04 2.40 7.57
C ARG A 19 18.04 3.91 7.69
N LYS A 20 18.52 4.59 6.63
CA LYS A 20 18.37 6.02 6.47
C LYS A 20 16.88 6.25 6.62
N ARG A 21 16.47 6.78 7.77
CA ARG A 21 15.17 7.38 7.96
C ARG A 21 15.18 8.58 7.03
N GLY A 22 14.86 8.33 5.77
CA GLY A 22 14.67 9.37 4.78
C GLY A 22 13.57 10.26 5.32
N THR A 23 13.84 11.56 5.33
CA THR A 23 12.83 12.61 5.28
C THR A 23 11.66 12.12 4.41
N PRO A 24 10.38 12.37 4.76
CA PRO A 24 9.27 12.15 3.85
C PRO A 24 9.39 13.16 2.71
N GLY A 25 10.37 12.95 1.83
CA GLY A 25 10.38 13.56 0.52
C GLY A 25 9.16 13.03 -0.19
N LEU A 26 8.49 13.91 -0.95
CA LEU A 26 7.56 13.54 -2.01
C LEU A 26 8.11 12.29 -2.71
N GLY A 27 7.58 11.13 -2.32
CA GLY A 27 8.21 9.85 -2.64
C GLY A 27 8.13 9.65 -4.14
N SER A 28 9.22 9.22 -4.76
CA SER A 28 9.12 8.58 -6.08
C SER A 28 7.95 7.60 -6.03
N PRO A 29 7.05 7.58 -7.03
CA PRO A 29 5.92 6.67 -7.00
C PRO A 29 6.40 5.23 -6.81
N ASP A 30 5.96 4.59 -5.74
CA ASP A 30 6.16 3.17 -5.53
C ASP A 30 5.13 2.39 -6.37
N THR A 31 5.36 1.09 -6.51
CA THR A 31 4.42 0.20 -7.21
C THR A 31 3.86 -0.80 -6.21
N ILE A 32 2.54 -0.87 -6.12
CA ILE A 32 1.85 -1.93 -5.40
C ILE A 32 1.44 -3.02 -6.38
N SER A 33 1.38 -4.26 -5.92
CA SER A 33 1.03 -5.45 -6.71
C SER A 33 -0.47 -5.73 -6.79
N ALA A 34 -1.23 -5.22 -5.81
CA ALA A 34 -2.67 -5.27 -5.78
C ALA A 34 -3.22 -4.19 -4.84
N LEU A 35 -4.45 -3.79 -5.11
CA LEU A 35 -5.30 -3.06 -4.19
C LEU A 35 -6.48 -3.96 -3.81
N VAL A 36 -6.78 -4.10 -2.53
CA VAL A 36 -8.01 -4.74 -2.06
C VAL A 36 -8.87 -3.69 -1.39
N ILE A 37 -10.14 -3.61 -1.77
CA ILE A 37 -11.13 -2.79 -1.08
C ILE A 37 -12.07 -3.73 -0.33
N VAL A 38 -12.21 -3.50 0.98
CA VAL A 38 -13.13 -4.21 1.85
C VAL A 38 -14.30 -3.28 2.13
N ASP A 39 -15.47 -3.71 1.72
CA ASP A 39 -16.75 -3.07 2.00
C ASP A 39 -16.97 -3.03 3.52
N ALA A 40 -17.05 -1.83 4.09
CA ALA A 40 -17.08 -1.67 5.54
C ALA A 40 -18.35 -2.25 6.18
N ASP A 41 -19.47 -2.25 5.45
CA ASP A 41 -20.77 -2.70 5.95
C ASP A 41 -20.90 -4.23 5.90
N THR A 42 -20.41 -4.86 4.82
CA THR A 42 -20.63 -6.29 4.55
C THR A 42 -19.40 -7.15 4.83
N GLY A 43 -18.21 -6.55 4.85
CA GLY A 43 -16.91 -7.23 4.92
C GLY A 43 -16.54 -7.96 3.61
N GLN A 44 -17.23 -7.69 2.50
CA GLN A 44 -16.87 -8.26 1.20
C GLN A 44 -15.60 -7.60 0.67
N ALA A 45 -14.66 -8.42 0.17
CA ALA A 45 -13.39 -7.94 -0.37
C ALA A 45 -13.38 -8.00 -1.91
N PHE A 46 -12.92 -6.92 -2.53
CA PHE A 46 -12.74 -6.78 -3.97
C PHE A 46 -11.26 -6.56 -4.27
N GLU A 47 -10.64 -7.50 -4.98
CA GLU A 47 -9.20 -7.44 -5.31
C GLU A 47 -8.98 -6.92 -6.75
N TYR A 48 -8.13 -5.91 -6.88
CA TYR A 48 -7.69 -5.31 -8.13
C TYR A 48 -6.18 -5.52 -8.32
N ARG A 49 -5.82 -6.55 -9.09
CA ARG A 49 -4.42 -6.94 -9.33
C ARG A 49 -3.73 -6.11 -10.40
N GLY A 50 -2.44 -5.88 -10.23
CA GLY A 50 -1.59 -5.22 -11.23
C GLY A 50 -0.50 -4.39 -10.57
N PRO A 51 0.54 -4.00 -11.30
CA PRO A 51 1.39 -2.92 -10.84
C PRO A 51 0.58 -1.61 -10.90
N HIS A 52 0.16 -1.10 -9.74
CA HIS A 52 -0.50 0.21 -9.64
C HIS A 52 0.47 1.25 -9.09
N THR A 53 0.34 2.48 -9.57
CA THR A 53 1.14 3.58 -9.06
C THR A 53 0.63 3.98 -7.69
N PHE A 54 1.53 4.04 -6.72
CA PHE A 54 1.26 4.40 -5.34
C PHE A 54 2.10 5.62 -4.96
N ARG A 55 1.47 6.60 -4.28
CA ARG A 55 2.13 7.82 -3.79
C ARG A 55 1.75 8.04 -2.34
N ARG A 56 2.69 8.53 -1.53
CA ARG A 56 2.42 8.97 -0.15
C ARG A 56 2.51 10.48 -0.05
N GLU A 57 1.52 11.10 0.58
CA GLU A 57 1.47 12.52 0.88
C GLU A 57 1.09 12.72 2.35
N GLY A 58 2.09 12.84 3.22
CA GLY A 58 1.85 12.96 4.66
C GLY A 58 1.23 11.69 5.24
N PRO A 59 0.09 11.79 5.97
CA PRO A 59 -0.64 10.63 6.49
C PRO A 59 -1.48 9.94 5.41
N ASP A 60 -1.62 10.53 4.23
CA ASP A 60 -2.46 9.98 3.19
C ASP A 60 -1.62 9.24 2.16
N TRP A 61 -2.26 8.29 1.47
CA TRP A 61 -1.72 7.71 0.26
C TRP A 61 -2.73 7.73 -0.87
N GLU A 62 -2.20 7.77 -2.09
CA GLU A 62 -2.97 7.71 -3.31
C GLU A 62 -2.56 6.52 -4.16
N ALA A 63 -3.53 5.87 -4.80
CA ALA A 63 -3.28 4.87 -5.82
C ALA A 63 -4.02 5.22 -7.13
N ASP A 64 -3.26 5.21 -8.23
CA ASP A 64 -3.79 5.34 -9.59
C ASP A 64 -3.99 3.95 -10.19
N ILE A 65 -5.25 3.60 -10.51
CA ILE A 65 -5.63 2.32 -11.12
C ILE A 65 -6.09 2.58 -12.57
N PRO A 66 -5.40 2.06 -13.59
CA PRO A 66 -5.76 2.30 -14.98
C PRO A 66 -7.07 1.60 -15.36
N ILE A 67 -7.84 2.20 -16.26
CA ILE A 67 -9.09 1.65 -16.80
C ILE A 67 -8.85 1.14 -18.23
N GLY A 68 -9.39 -0.04 -18.56
CA GLY A 68 -9.37 -0.60 -19.92
C GLY A 68 -8.04 -1.20 -20.37
N LEU A 69 -6.99 -1.15 -19.54
CA LEU A 69 -5.68 -1.73 -19.81
C LEU A 69 -5.54 -3.14 -19.20
N HIS A 70 -6.45 -4.06 -19.54
CA HIS A 70 -6.55 -5.39 -18.91
C HIS A 70 -5.26 -6.22 -18.96
N SER A 71 -4.44 -6.06 -20.01
CA SER A 71 -3.14 -6.75 -20.13
C SER A 71 -2.05 -6.23 -19.17
N ARG A 72 -2.29 -5.10 -18.50
CA ARG A 72 -1.37 -4.44 -17.56
C ARG A 72 -1.96 -4.28 -16.16
N GLY A 73 -3.04 -5.00 -15.84
CA GLY A 73 -3.73 -4.89 -14.55
C GLY A 73 -4.78 -3.77 -14.48
N GLY A 74 -5.20 -3.23 -15.62
CA GLY A 74 -6.30 -2.26 -15.66
C GLY A 74 -7.67 -2.90 -15.40
N ILE A 75 -8.56 -2.13 -14.77
CA ILE A 75 -9.91 -2.54 -14.40
C ILE A 75 -10.94 -2.15 -15.48
N SER A 76 -12.14 -2.72 -15.43
CA SER A 76 -13.24 -2.30 -16.31
C SER A 76 -13.78 -0.91 -15.91
N ASN A 77 -14.52 -0.26 -16.81
CA ASN A 77 -15.23 0.98 -16.48
C ASN A 77 -16.23 0.77 -15.33
N ASP A 78 -16.95 -0.34 -15.35
CA ASP A 78 -17.92 -0.69 -14.29
C ASP A 78 -17.22 -0.85 -12.94
N ALA A 79 -16.04 -1.49 -12.91
CA ALA A 79 -15.25 -1.60 -11.70
C ALA A 79 -14.77 -0.23 -11.20
N ALA A 80 -14.37 0.67 -12.10
CA ALA A 80 -13.95 2.02 -11.72
C ALA A 80 -15.10 2.86 -11.16
N ALA A 81 -16.28 2.77 -11.78
CA ALA A 81 -17.50 3.41 -11.25
C ALA A 81 -17.82 2.89 -9.85
N ASN A 82 -17.78 1.56 -9.65
CA ASN A 82 -17.99 0.97 -8.34
C ASN A 82 -16.97 1.43 -7.30
N ILE A 83 -15.69 1.61 -7.66
CA ILE A 83 -14.67 2.12 -6.72
C ILE A 83 -14.97 3.58 -6.32
N SER A 84 -15.49 4.38 -7.24
CA SER A 84 -15.75 5.81 -6.99
C SER A 84 -16.85 6.08 -5.95
N GLU A 85 -17.68 5.07 -5.68
CA GLU A 85 -18.78 5.15 -4.71
C GLU A 85 -18.39 4.64 -3.31
N ARG A 86 -17.12 4.22 -3.11
CA ARG A 86 -16.65 3.50 -1.91
C ARG A 86 -15.95 4.36 -0.86
N THR A 87 -16.25 5.65 -0.80
CA THR A 87 -15.77 6.47 0.33
C THR A 87 -16.26 5.88 1.66
N GLY A 88 -15.37 5.73 2.63
CA GLY A 88 -15.65 5.07 3.92
C GLY A 88 -15.28 3.58 3.98
N ASP A 89 -15.07 2.93 2.83
CA ASP A 89 -14.57 1.54 2.79
C ASP A 89 -13.08 1.46 3.20
N ILE A 90 -12.64 0.25 3.56
CA ILE A 90 -11.24 -0.01 3.91
C ILE A 90 -10.47 -0.37 2.65
N ALA A 91 -9.36 0.30 2.39
CA ALA A 91 -8.42 -0.03 1.32
C ALA A 91 -7.14 -0.63 1.89
N LEU A 92 -6.67 -1.73 1.29
CA LEU A 92 -5.42 -2.42 1.58
C LEU A 92 -4.54 -2.41 0.33
N ALA A 93 -3.35 -1.84 0.43
CA ALA A 93 -2.37 -1.88 -0.65
C ALA A 93 -1.35 -2.99 -0.38
N TYR A 94 -1.13 -3.88 -1.35
CA TYR A 94 -0.25 -5.04 -1.22
C TYR A 94 1.04 -4.89 -2.02
N LEU A 95 2.17 -5.24 -1.41
CA LEU A 95 3.46 -5.43 -2.08
C LEU A 95 3.90 -6.89 -1.93
N ASP A 96 4.10 -7.58 -3.05
CA ASP A 96 4.57 -8.97 -3.10
C ASP A 96 3.85 -9.88 -2.08
N THR A 97 2.51 -9.86 -2.09
CA THR A 97 1.59 -10.62 -1.21
C THR A 97 1.48 -10.19 0.25
N SER A 98 2.31 -9.24 0.70
CA SER A 98 2.20 -8.66 2.05
C SER A 98 1.42 -7.35 2.00
N VAL A 99 0.55 -7.12 2.99
CA VAL A 99 -0.09 -5.81 3.17
C VAL A 99 1.01 -4.79 3.43
N HIS A 100 1.13 -3.81 2.54
CA HIS A 100 2.09 -2.73 2.64
C HIS A 100 1.54 -1.56 3.48
N THR A 101 0.26 -1.24 3.32
CA THR A 101 -0.46 -0.18 4.05
C THR A 101 -1.97 -0.40 3.94
N SER A 102 -2.71 0.20 4.87
CA SER A 102 -4.15 0.06 4.98
C SER A 102 -4.76 1.39 5.44
N GLY A 103 -6.01 1.62 5.07
CA GLY A 103 -6.71 2.79 5.59
C GLY A 103 -8.12 2.96 5.07
N VAL A 104 -8.74 4.09 5.41
CA VAL A 104 -10.11 4.40 5.00
C VAL A 104 -10.09 5.26 3.74
N ILE A 105 -10.89 4.89 2.74
CA ILE A 105 -11.02 5.66 1.51
C ILE A 105 -11.69 7.00 1.84
N ASP A 106 -10.96 8.10 1.68
CA ASP A 106 -11.45 9.47 1.86
C ASP A 106 -12.08 10.00 0.56
N ALA A 107 -11.45 9.70 -0.58
CA ALA A 107 -11.95 10.11 -1.88
C ALA A 107 -11.59 9.10 -2.97
N ALA A 108 -12.47 8.98 -3.98
CA ALA A 108 -12.21 8.20 -5.17
C ALA A 108 -12.73 8.96 -6.39
N ASN A 109 -11.82 9.31 -7.31
CA ASN A 109 -12.13 10.14 -8.47
C ASN A 109 -11.84 9.37 -9.76
N VAL A 110 -12.86 9.26 -10.62
CA VAL A 110 -12.68 8.74 -11.98
C VAL A 110 -12.32 9.90 -12.90
N VAL A 111 -11.17 9.79 -13.53
CA VAL A 111 -10.70 10.71 -14.58
C VAL A 111 -10.38 9.88 -15.82
N GLU A 112 -10.37 10.51 -16.99
CA GLU A 112 -10.26 9.79 -18.27
C GLU A 112 -9.09 8.78 -18.25
N GLY A 113 -9.43 7.48 -18.29
CA GLY A 113 -8.47 6.37 -18.33
C GLY A 113 -7.95 5.84 -16.98
N LYS A 114 -8.36 6.39 -15.82
CA LYS A 114 -7.97 5.86 -14.49
C LYS A 114 -8.97 6.22 -13.38
N VAL A 115 -8.94 5.45 -12.30
CA VAL A 115 -9.50 5.88 -11.01
C VAL A 115 -8.34 6.18 -10.06
N THR A 116 -8.40 7.33 -9.40
CA THR A 116 -7.46 7.73 -8.34
C THR A 116 -8.19 7.62 -7.01
N ILE A 117 -7.71 6.77 -6.12
CA ILE A 117 -8.19 6.71 -4.75
C ILE A 117 -7.23 7.45 -3.83
N ARG A 118 -7.78 8.16 -2.84
CA ARG A 118 -7.06 8.76 -1.71
C ARG A 118 -7.54 8.07 -0.45
N VAL A 119 -6.59 7.67 0.37
CA VAL A 119 -6.82 6.87 1.56
C VAL A 119 -6.04 7.49 2.71
N ASP A 120 -6.75 7.75 3.81
CA ASP A 120 -6.16 8.12 5.10
C ASP A 120 -5.52 6.86 5.71
N ASP A 121 -4.27 6.90 6.20
CA ASP A 121 -3.43 5.75 6.64
C ASP A 121 -3.41 5.53 8.18
N PRO A 122 -4.51 5.15 8.86
CA PRO A 122 -4.46 4.71 10.24
C PRO A 122 -3.95 3.25 10.30
N ALA A 123 -2.65 3.04 10.12
CA ALA A 123 -2.09 1.68 10.06
C ALA A 123 -2.17 0.92 11.41
N HIS A 124 -3.01 -0.13 11.49
CA HIS A 124 -2.60 -1.51 11.80
C HIS A 124 -3.79 -2.47 11.58
N ILE A 125 -3.74 -3.28 10.51
CA ILE A 125 -4.34 -4.61 10.49
C ILE A 125 -3.17 -5.58 10.34
N GLY A 126 -2.75 -6.19 11.45
CA GLY A 126 -1.87 -7.37 11.37
C GLY A 126 -2.62 -8.49 10.63
N SER A 127 -1.91 -9.41 9.99
CA SER A 127 -2.54 -10.55 9.30
C SER A 127 -3.53 -11.33 10.18
N ASP A 128 -3.31 -11.29 11.49
CA ASP A 128 -4.11 -11.97 12.51
C ASP A 128 -5.34 -11.15 12.94
N ASP A 129 -5.41 -9.87 12.54
CA ASP A 129 -6.46 -8.90 12.91
C ASP A 129 -7.53 -8.70 11.83
N LEU A 130 -7.39 -9.35 10.66
CA LEU A 130 -8.38 -9.27 9.58
C LEU A 130 -9.71 -9.95 9.97
N GLU A 131 -9.67 -10.93 10.89
CA GLU A 131 -10.88 -11.55 11.46
C GLU A 131 -11.53 -10.71 12.57
N THR A 132 -10.76 -9.88 13.30
CA THR A 132 -11.22 -9.05 14.43
C THR A 132 -11.60 -7.63 14.05
N THR A 133 -11.07 -7.09 12.96
CA THR A 133 -11.41 -5.73 12.47
C THR A 133 -12.76 -5.72 11.74
N ILE A 134 -13.15 -6.85 11.14
CA ILE A 134 -14.55 -7.06 10.70
C ILE A 134 -15.36 -7.56 11.89
N ASP A 135 -15.34 -6.82 13.01
CA ASP A 135 -16.35 -7.02 14.06
C ASP A 135 -17.68 -6.49 13.53
N ARG A 136 -18.46 -7.40 12.94
CA ARG A 136 -19.81 -7.17 12.42
C ARG A 136 -20.81 -6.68 13.49
N SER A 137 -20.40 -6.54 14.76
CA SER A 137 -21.25 -6.07 15.85
C SER A 137 -21.38 -4.55 15.95
N GLU A 138 -20.50 -3.75 15.31
CA GLU A 138 -20.59 -2.28 15.36
C GLU A 138 -21.34 -1.64 14.18
N VAL A 139 -21.66 -2.38 13.12
CA VAL A 139 -22.41 -1.89 11.93
C VAL A 139 -23.93 -1.83 12.19
N HIS A 140 -24.41 -2.31 13.34
CA HIS A 140 -25.82 -2.20 13.73
C HIS A 140 -26.00 -1.35 14.99
N LYS A 141 -25.97 -0.02 14.84
CA LYS A 141 -26.73 0.89 15.72
C LYS A 141 -27.30 2.07 14.95
#